data_AF-A0A388P089-F1
#
_entry.id   AF-A0A388P089-F1
#
_cell.length_a   1.000
_cell.length_b   1.000
_cell.length_c   1.000
_cell.angle_alpha   90.00
_cell.angle_beta   90.00
_cell.angle_gamma   90.00
#
_symmetry.space_group_name_H-M   'P 1'
#
loop_
_entity.id
_entity.type
_entity.pdbx_description
1 polymer ?
#
loop_
_entity_poly.entity_id
_entity_poly.type
_entity_poly.pdbx_seq_one_letter_code
_entity_poly.pdbx_strand_id
1 'polypeptide(L)'
;MPAYSLFTEPLATATRACINTARDKNIPVTIDASSASLIQSFGVAEFRSLLIEIRPTILFCNTDEAEVMNLTTQPLDLDIVVIKAGAAATTLIENKVVKTVEVEPVGEIIDTTGAGDAFAAGFLTKFGENDSDTYICVLAGHQLAARVLRSPGATMEAT
;
A
#
# COMPACT_ATOMS: atom_id res chain seq x y z
N MET A 1 -0.80 0.89 -7.96
CA MET A 1 0.10 0.14 -8.85
C MET A 1 1.26 -0.41 -8.03
N PRO A 2 1.78 -1.62 -8.33
CA PRO A 2 2.94 -2.16 -7.61
C PRO A 2 4.24 -1.45 -8.02
N ALA A 3 5.11 -1.16 -7.05
CA ALA A 3 6.34 -0.38 -7.28
C ALA A 3 7.31 -1.05 -8.26
N TYR A 4 7.37 -2.38 -8.28
CA TYR A 4 8.25 -3.11 -9.19
C TYR A 4 7.97 -2.83 -10.66
N SER A 5 6.76 -2.35 -11.02
CA SER A 5 6.43 -1.97 -12.38
C SER A 5 7.16 -0.69 -12.84
N LEU A 6 7.83 0.01 -11.94
CA LEU A 6 8.65 1.20 -12.22
C LEU A 6 10.15 0.92 -12.29
N PHE A 7 10.59 -0.31 -11.99
CA PHE A 7 12.02 -0.59 -11.80
C PHE A 7 12.75 -0.97 -13.10
N THR A 8 12.05 -1.60 -14.04
CA THR A 8 12.67 -2.16 -15.25
C THR A 8 11.89 -1.86 -16.52
N GLU A 9 12.60 -1.69 -17.63
CA GLU A 9 12.01 -1.48 -18.95
C GLU A 9 11.58 -2.80 -19.60
N PRO A 10 10.54 -2.79 -20.47
CA PRO A 10 9.76 -1.63 -20.93
C PRO A 10 8.59 -1.23 -19.99
N LEU A 11 8.42 -1.95 -18.88
CA LEU A 11 7.26 -1.79 -17.99
C LEU A 11 7.28 -0.43 -17.26
N ALA A 12 8.46 0.07 -16.91
CA ALA A 12 8.62 1.38 -16.29
C ALA A 12 8.10 2.51 -17.19
N THR A 13 8.45 2.51 -18.48
CA THR A 13 7.92 3.49 -19.45
C THR A 13 6.39 3.45 -19.52
N ALA A 14 5.80 2.26 -19.65
CA ALA A 14 4.34 2.12 -19.71
C ALA A 14 3.66 2.59 -18.40
N THR A 15 4.23 2.24 -17.26
CA THR A 15 3.72 2.66 -15.94
C THR A 15 3.75 4.17 -15.79
N ARG A 16 4.86 4.82 -16.18
CA ARG A 16 4.97 6.30 -16.14
C ARG A 16 3.95 6.97 -17.05
N ALA A 17 3.69 6.42 -18.23
CA ALA A 17 2.66 6.93 -19.12
C ALA A 17 1.24 6.84 -18.50
N CYS A 18 0.92 5.74 -17.80
CA CYS A 18 -0.32 5.59 -17.06
C CYS A 18 -0.44 6.62 -15.93
N ILE A 19 0.63 6.83 -15.16
CA ILE A 19 0.68 7.82 -14.07
C ILE A 19 0.43 9.23 -14.61
N ASN A 20 1.10 9.62 -15.70
CA ASN A 20 0.91 10.93 -16.30
C ASN A 20 -0.54 11.13 -16.80
N THR A 21 -1.10 10.11 -17.45
CA THR A 21 -2.50 10.15 -17.90
C THR A 21 -3.48 10.29 -16.73
N ALA A 22 -3.22 9.61 -15.61
CA ALA A 22 -4.04 9.72 -14.40
C ALA A 22 -3.98 11.14 -13.82
N ARG A 23 -2.78 11.74 -13.73
CA ARG A 23 -2.59 13.11 -13.26
C ARG A 23 -3.31 14.14 -14.12
N ASP A 24 -3.19 14.03 -15.45
CA ASP A 24 -3.88 14.93 -16.40
C ASP A 24 -5.41 14.91 -16.23
N LYS A 25 -5.94 13.80 -15.70
CA LYS A 25 -7.37 13.59 -15.43
C LYS A 25 -7.75 13.80 -13.96
N ASN A 26 -6.84 14.24 -13.10
CA ASN A 26 -7.02 14.36 -11.64
C ASN A 26 -7.48 13.04 -10.98
N ILE A 27 -7.00 11.90 -11.48
CA ILE A 27 -7.25 10.60 -10.89
C ILE A 27 -6.15 10.32 -9.84
N PRO A 28 -6.50 10.02 -8.58
CA PRO A 28 -5.53 9.68 -7.54
C PRO A 28 -4.64 8.50 -7.95
N VAL A 29 -3.33 8.63 -7.70
CA VAL A 29 -2.35 7.58 -7.98
C VAL A 29 -1.97 6.91 -6.67
N THR A 30 -2.02 5.58 -6.64
CA THR A 30 -1.61 4.79 -5.49
C THR A 30 -0.43 3.90 -5.85
N ILE A 31 0.51 3.74 -4.93
CA ILE A 31 1.65 2.84 -5.07
C ILE A 31 1.64 1.85 -3.90
N ASP A 32 1.86 0.57 -4.18
CA ASP A 32 2.25 -0.42 -3.19
C ASP A 32 3.76 -0.68 -3.35
N ALA A 33 4.53 -0.59 -2.26
CA ALA A 33 5.99 -0.72 -2.26
C ALA A 33 6.46 -2.15 -2.64
N SER A 34 5.59 -3.13 -2.49
CA SER A 34 5.63 -4.51 -2.99
C SER A 34 6.73 -5.43 -2.48
N SER A 35 7.97 -4.97 -2.34
CA SER A 35 9.05 -5.82 -1.83
C SER A 35 10.27 -5.02 -1.35
N ALA A 36 10.62 -5.21 -0.09
CA ALA A 36 11.84 -4.68 0.52
C ALA A 36 13.10 -5.06 -0.27
N SER A 37 13.23 -6.31 -0.71
CA SER A 37 14.38 -6.78 -1.50
C SER A 37 14.45 -6.14 -2.88
N LEU A 38 13.31 -5.89 -3.53
CA LEU A 38 13.30 -5.22 -4.83
C LEU A 38 13.66 -3.72 -4.68
N ILE A 39 13.19 -3.06 -3.61
CA ILE A 39 13.59 -1.69 -3.28
C ILE A 39 15.09 -1.60 -3.06
N GLN A 40 15.67 -2.53 -2.28
CA GLN A 40 17.12 -2.59 -2.09
C GLN A 40 17.88 -2.81 -3.39
N SER A 41 17.39 -3.72 -4.25
CA SER A 41 18.02 -4.02 -5.54
C SER A 41 17.93 -2.85 -6.53
N PHE A 42 16.83 -2.09 -6.51
CA PHE A 42 16.65 -0.89 -7.33
C PHE A 42 17.48 0.29 -6.81
N GLY A 43 17.68 0.36 -5.50
CA GLY A 43 18.35 1.45 -4.81
C GLY A 43 17.36 2.23 -3.94
N VAL A 44 17.64 2.32 -2.64
CA VAL A 44 16.74 2.96 -1.66
C VAL A 44 16.62 4.46 -1.91
N ALA A 45 17.73 5.13 -2.22
CA ALA A 45 17.75 6.57 -2.47
C ALA A 45 17.02 6.91 -3.78
N GLU A 46 17.22 6.08 -4.80
CA GLU A 46 16.57 6.13 -6.10
C GLU A 46 15.07 5.92 -5.95
N PHE A 47 14.63 4.92 -5.17
CA PHE A 47 13.22 4.68 -4.93
C PHE A 47 12.55 5.82 -4.16
N ARG A 48 13.21 6.37 -3.13
CA ARG A 48 12.71 7.53 -2.40
C ARG A 48 12.58 8.75 -3.32
N SER A 49 13.58 9.01 -4.17
CA SER A 49 13.54 10.09 -5.15
C SER A 49 12.40 9.90 -6.15
N LEU A 50 12.18 8.66 -6.60
CA LEU A 50 11.08 8.29 -7.48
C LEU A 50 9.71 8.54 -6.84
N LEU A 51 9.53 8.18 -5.57
CA LEU A 51 8.28 8.45 -4.85
C LEU A 51 8.02 9.95 -4.70
N ILE A 52 9.06 10.76 -4.48
CA ILE A 52 8.96 12.23 -4.42
C ILE A 52 8.62 12.81 -5.79
N GLU A 53 9.17 12.26 -6.88
CA GLU A 53 8.83 12.65 -8.26
C GLU A 53 7.38 12.28 -8.61
N ILE A 54 6.94 11.08 -8.20
CA ILE A 54 5.60 10.57 -8.49
C ILE A 54 4.53 11.22 -7.60
N ARG A 55 4.85 11.59 -6.36
CA ARG A 55 3.90 12.10 -5.36
C ARG A 55 2.59 11.29 -5.35
N PRO A 56 2.63 9.96 -5.12
CA PRO A 56 1.39 9.19 -5.05
C PRO A 56 0.51 9.74 -3.92
N THR A 57 -0.80 9.74 -4.13
CA THR A 57 -1.80 10.10 -3.12
C THR A 57 -1.74 9.14 -1.94
N ILE A 58 -1.52 7.84 -2.22
CA ILE A 58 -1.41 6.81 -1.20
C ILE A 58 -0.19 5.92 -1.48
N LEU A 59 0.66 5.73 -0.47
CA LEU A 59 1.69 4.70 -0.44
C LEU A 59 1.30 3.58 0.54
N PHE A 60 1.12 2.37 0.03
CA PHE A 60 1.04 1.16 0.85
C PHE A 60 2.43 0.54 1.00
N CYS A 61 2.76 0.10 2.19
CA CYS A 61 3.94 -0.72 2.45
C CYS A 61 3.71 -1.62 3.67
N ASN A 62 4.59 -2.60 3.87
CA ASN A 62 4.70 -3.33 5.14
C ASN A 62 5.83 -2.74 6.03
N THR A 63 6.03 -3.32 7.21
CA THR A 63 7.09 -2.92 8.16
C THR A 63 8.48 -3.00 7.56
N ASP A 64 8.79 -4.06 6.82
CA ASP A 64 10.12 -4.30 6.26
C ASP A 64 10.45 -3.30 5.15
N GLU A 65 9.46 -3.01 4.30
CA GLU A 65 9.55 -2.00 3.26
C GLU A 65 9.70 -0.59 3.85
N ALA A 66 8.93 -0.29 4.90
CA ALA A 66 9.03 0.98 5.63
C ALA A 66 10.39 1.15 6.31
N GLU A 67 10.96 0.08 6.85
CA GLU A 67 12.30 0.06 7.45
C GLU A 67 13.38 0.28 6.40
N VAL A 68 13.35 -0.47 5.29
CA VAL A 68 14.28 -0.29 4.17
C VAL A 68 14.23 1.14 3.63
N MET A 69 13.02 1.70 3.51
CA MET A 69 12.83 3.09 3.09
C MET A 69 13.17 4.11 4.17
N ASN A 70 13.44 3.71 5.42
CA ASN A 70 13.66 4.60 6.56
C ASN A 70 12.49 5.58 6.80
N LEU A 71 11.23 5.14 6.62
CA LEU A 71 10.07 6.03 6.73
C LEU A 71 9.87 6.61 8.14
N THR A 72 10.29 5.89 9.18
CA THR A 72 10.19 6.36 10.57
C THR A 72 11.17 7.48 10.90
N THR A 73 12.41 7.37 10.42
CA THR A 73 13.48 8.35 10.70
C THR A 73 13.56 9.45 9.66
N GLN A 74 13.14 9.17 8.43
CA GLN A 74 13.12 10.07 7.28
C GLN A 74 11.78 9.94 6.54
N PRO A 75 10.69 10.49 7.11
CA PRO A 75 9.37 10.42 6.50
C PRO A 75 9.36 11.09 5.13
N LEU A 76 8.60 10.52 4.20
CA LEU A 76 8.35 11.13 2.89
C LEU A 76 7.16 12.09 3.02
N ASP A 77 7.23 13.23 2.32
CA ASP A 77 6.15 14.21 2.25
C ASP A 77 5.07 13.75 1.25
N LEU A 78 4.30 12.75 1.66
CA LEU A 78 3.18 12.16 0.93
C LEU A 78 1.87 12.39 1.67
N ASP A 79 0.76 12.43 0.93
CA ASP A 79 -0.55 12.73 1.51
C ASP A 79 -0.98 11.66 2.52
N ILE A 80 -0.85 10.38 2.11
CA ILE A 80 -1.24 9.21 2.92
C ILE A 80 -0.18 8.11 2.79
N VAL A 81 0.32 7.62 3.92
CA VAL A 81 1.16 6.41 3.99
C VAL A 81 0.49 5.39 4.92
N VAL A 82 0.34 4.17 4.43
CA VAL A 82 -0.26 3.05 5.17
C VAL A 82 0.78 1.95 5.32
N ILE A 83 1.18 1.68 6.56
CA ILE A 83 2.17 0.67 6.93
C ILE A 83 1.44 -0.51 7.58
N LYS A 84 1.38 -1.62 6.84
CA LYS A 84 0.78 -2.90 7.25
C LYS A 84 1.76 -3.67 8.14
N ALA A 85 1.32 -4.20 9.27
CA ALA A 85 2.16 -4.94 10.22
C ALA A 85 1.62 -6.34 10.55
N GLY A 86 0.99 -6.99 9.57
CA GLY A 86 0.39 -8.32 9.76
C GLY A 86 -0.72 -8.29 10.83
N ALA A 87 -0.51 -9.03 11.92
CA ALA A 87 -1.44 -9.05 13.07
C ALA A 87 -1.26 -7.86 14.03
N ALA A 88 -0.18 -7.08 13.90
CA ALA A 88 0.02 -5.87 14.68
C ALA A 88 -0.72 -4.67 14.06
N ALA A 89 -0.94 -3.62 14.86
CA ALA A 89 -1.65 -2.43 14.44
C ALA A 89 -1.09 -1.83 13.14
N THR A 90 -1.99 -1.47 12.23
CA THR A 90 -1.64 -0.76 11.01
C THR A 90 -1.36 0.69 11.34
N THR A 91 -0.22 1.21 10.86
CA THR A 91 0.15 2.61 11.06
C THR A 91 -0.29 3.43 9.85
N LEU A 92 -1.00 4.51 10.11
CA LEU A 92 -1.46 5.49 9.13
C LEU A 92 -0.75 6.82 9.38
N ILE A 93 -0.09 7.36 8.36
CA ILE A 93 0.53 8.68 8.40
C ILE A 93 -0.21 9.57 7.39
N GLU A 94 -0.82 10.64 7.89
CA GLU A 94 -1.62 11.58 7.09
C GLU A 94 -1.44 12.98 7.69
N ASN A 95 -1.15 13.99 6.85
CA ASN A 95 -0.94 15.37 7.30
C ASN A 95 0.09 15.50 8.45
N LYS A 96 1.16 14.69 8.42
CA LYS A 96 2.19 14.58 9.47
C LYS A 96 1.68 14.07 10.84
N VAL A 97 0.44 13.60 10.90
CA VAL A 97 -0.14 12.94 12.07
C VAL A 97 -0.02 11.43 11.89
N VAL A 98 0.48 10.76 12.92
CA VAL A 98 0.56 9.30 12.98
C VAL A 98 -0.62 8.78 13.79
N LYS A 99 -1.36 7.84 13.21
CA LYS A 99 -2.48 7.12 13.84
C LYS A 99 -2.21 5.62 13.73
N THR A 100 -2.70 4.84 14.69
CA THR A 100 -2.67 3.38 14.62
C THR A 100 -4.08 2.82 14.64
N VAL A 101 -4.29 1.74 13.91
CA VAL A 101 -5.57 1.01 13.87
C VAL A 101 -5.27 -0.45 14.20
N GLU A 102 -5.83 -0.91 15.32
CA GLU A 102 -5.69 -2.29 15.76
C GLU A 102 -6.29 -3.25 14.74
N VAL A 103 -5.63 -4.40 14.56
CA VAL A 103 -6.12 -5.48 13.69
C VAL A 103 -6.91 -6.44 14.57
N GLU A 104 -8.17 -6.67 14.19
CA GLU A 104 -8.97 -7.68 14.88
C GLU A 104 -8.34 -9.08 14.71
N PRO A 105 -8.24 -9.88 15.79
CA PRO A 105 -7.67 -11.23 15.71
C PRO A 105 -8.38 -12.08 14.64
N VAL A 106 -7.59 -12.57 13.69
CA VAL A 106 -8.07 -13.55 12.71
C VAL A 106 -7.88 -14.94 13.31
N GLY A 107 -8.90 -15.80 13.15
CA GLY A 107 -8.84 -17.20 13.59
C GLY A 107 -7.85 -18.03 12.76
N GLU A 108 -8.26 -19.21 12.30
CA GLU A 108 -7.40 -20.07 11.49
C GLU A 108 -6.91 -19.35 10.22
N ILE A 109 -5.59 -19.31 10.04
CA ILE A 109 -4.91 -18.75 8.85
C ILE A 109 -4.50 -19.91 7.95
N ILE A 110 -5.03 -19.93 6.74
CA ILE A 110 -4.76 -20.98 5.74
C ILE A 110 -3.61 -20.56 4.82
N ASP A 111 -3.65 -19.33 4.31
CA ASP A 111 -2.67 -18.78 3.39
C ASP A 111 -2.56 -17.26 3.59
N THR A 112 -1.34 -16.73 3.60
CA THR A 112 -1.10 -15.28 3.71
C THR A 112 -1.02 -14.59 2.35
N THR A 113 -0.97 -15.36 1.26
CA THR A 113 -0.84 -14.86 -0.11
C THR A 113 -2.02 -13.96 -0.48
N GLY A 114 -1.71 -12.76 -0.97
CA GLY A 114 -2.74 -11.79 -1.38
C GLY A 114 -3.41 -11.03 -0.23
N ALA A 115 -3.07 -11.28 1.04
CA ALA A 115 -3.65 -10.53 2.16
C ALA A 115 -3.32 -9.02 2.08
N GLY A 116 -2.12 -8.66 1.60
CA GLY A 116 -1.73 -7.27 1.36
C GLY A 116 -2.50 -6.61 0.22
N ASP A 117 -2.78 -7.35 -0.85
CA ASP A 117 -3.58 -6.88 -1.99
C ASP A 117 -5.06 -6.73 -1.60
N ALA A 118 -5.58 -7.69 -0.83
CA ALA A 118 -6.91 -7.66 -0.26
C ALA A 118 -7.08 -6.47 0.69
N PHE A 119 -6.08 -6.18 1.52
CA PHE A 119 -6.07 -4.96 2.32
C PHE A 119 -6.17 -3.71 1.45
N ALA A 120 -5.30 -3.59 0.43
CA ALA A 120 -5.30 -2.43 -0.45
C ALA A 120 -6.64 -2.29 -1.20
N ALA A 121 -7.22 -3.40 -1.67
CA ALA A 121 -8.54 -3.40 -2.31
C ALA A 121 -9.62 -2.89 -1.35
N GLY A 122 -9.70 -3.42 -0.13
CA GLY A 122 -10.72 -3.00 0.86
C GLY A 122 -10.57 -1.53 1.24
N PHE A 123 -9.33 -1.06 1.42
CA PHE A 123 -9.03 0.34 1.66
C PHE A 123 -9.51 1.21 0.51
N LEU A 124 -9.09 0.91 -0.73
CA LEU A 124 -9.35 1.75 -1.90
C LEU A 124 -10.83 1.78 -2.30
N THR A 125 -11.55 0.68 -2.08
CA THR A 125 -13.00 0.66 -2.26
C THR A 125 -13.68 1.67 -1.34
N LYS A 126 -13.34 1.69 -0.04
CA LYS A 126 -13.92 2.66 0.90
C LYS A 126 -13.44 4.08 0.66
N PHE A 127 -12.18 4.25 0.28
CA PHE A 127 -11.62 5.56 -0.05
C PHE A 127 -12.39 6.23 -1.19
N GLY A 128 -12.76 5.48 -2.23
CA GLY A 128 -13.56 5.99 -3.35
C GLY A 128 -15.04 6.24 -3.03
N GLU A 129 -15.58 5.66 -1.95
CA GLU A 129 -16.98 5.84 -1.52
C GLU A 129 -17.17 7.06 -0.59
N ASN A 130 -16.20 7.31 0.30
CA ASN A 130 -16.25 8.36 1.32
C ASN A 130 -14.89 9.06 1.39
N ASP A 131 -14.75 10.18 0.68
CA ASP A 131 -13.49 10.83 0.25
C ASP A 131 -12.53 11.34 1.37
N SER A 132 -12.64 10.91 2.63
CA SER A 132 -11.77 11.42 3.69
C SER A 132 -11.64 10.62 5.00
N ASP A 133 -12.45 9.59 5.28
CA ASP A 133 -12.27 8.84 6.53
C ASP A 133 -11.29 7.66 6.34
N THR A 134 -10.01 7.98 6.50
CA THR A 134 -8.91 7.03 6.40
C THR A 134 -8.96 5.92 7.46
N TYR A 135 -9.58 6.16 8.62
CA TYR A 135 -9.77 5.12 9.64
C TYR A 135 -10.73 4.04 9.14
N ILE A 136 -11.87 4.43 8.56
CA ILE A 136 -12.84 3.49 7.97
C ILE A 136 -12.21 2.72 6.79
N CYS A 137 -11.36 3.38 6.00
CA CYS A 137 -10.64 2.72 4.92
C CYS A 137 -9.70 1.62 5.44
N VAL A 138 -8.94 1.89 6.52
CA VAL A 138 -8.07 0.88 7.15
C VAL A 138 -8.90 -0.29 7.68
N LEU A 139 -10.03 -0.04 8.36
CA LEU A 139 -10.90 -1.10 8.85
C LEU A 139 -11.43 -2.00 7.72
N ALA A 140 -11.84 -1.40 6.60
CA ALA A 140 -12.28 -2.17 5.43
C ALA A 140 -11.15 -2.99 4.82
N GLY A 141 -9.93 -2.46 4.79
CA GLY A 141 -8.73 -3.21 4.42
C GLY A 141 -8.49 -4.41 5.33
N HIS A 142 -8.55 -4.24 6.65
CA HIS A 142 -8.43 -5.35 7.61
C HIS A 142 -9.49 -6.43 7.38
N GLN A 143 -10.75 -6.01 7.22
CA GLN A 143 -11.86 -6.93 7.00
C GLN A 143 -11.69 -7.76 5.73
N LEU A 144 -11.23 -7.14 4.63
CA LEU A 144 -11.04 -7.86 3.38
C LEU A 144 -9.81 -8.78 3.43
N ALA A 145 -8.71 -8.33 4.02
CA ALA A 145 -7.52 -9.16 4.26
C ALA A 145 -7.85 -10.39 5.11
N ALA A 146 -8.61 -10.22 6.20
CA ALA A 146 -9.01 -11.32 7.09
C ALA A 146 -9.84 -12.41 6.38
N ARG A 147 -10.57 -12.07 5.31
CA ARG A 147 -11.31 -13.04 4.49
C ARG A 147 -10.36 -13.86 3.61
N VAL A 148 -9.41 -13.20 2.94
CA VAL A 148 -8.43 -13.86 2.08
C VAL A 148 -7.51 -14.79 2.88
N LEU A 149 -7.17 -14.42 4.12
CA LEU A 149 -6.38 -15.27 5.02
C LEU A 149 -7.01 -16.66 5.30
N ARG A 150 -8.31 -16.82 5.05
CA ARG A 150 -9.09 -18.05 5.28
C ARG A 150 -9.41 -18.81 4.00
N SER A 151 -8.78 -18.47 2.89
CA SER A 151 -8.98 -19.13 1.60
C SER A 151 -7.63 -19.54 1.00
N PRO A 152 -7.53 -20.65 0.24
CA PRO A 152 -6.31 -21.00 -0.46
C PRO A 152 -6.02 -20.00 -1.60
N GLY A 153 -4.79 -19.48 -1.69
CA GLY A 153 -4.39 -18.53 -2.72
C GLY A 153 -5.06 -17.15 -2.60
N ALA A 154 -4.77 -16.26 -3.56
CA ALA A 154 -5.32 -14.90 -3.60
C ALA A 154 -6.79 -14.84 -4.10
N THR A 155 -7.63 -15.78 -3.67
CA THR A 155 -9.04 -15.90 -4.09
C THR A 155 -9.94 -15.90 -2.86
N MET A 156 -11.07 -15.20 -2.95
CA MET A 156 -12.15 -15.33 -1.96
C MET A 156 -13.10 -16.43 -2.43
N GLU A 157 -13.38 -17.43 -1.60
CA GLU A 157 -14.58 -18.24 -1.82
C GLU A 157 -15.82 -17.37 -1.56
N ALA A 158 -16.73 -17.34 -2.54
CA ALA A 158 -18.01 -16.65 -2.40
C ALA A 158 -18.82 -17.37 -1.32
N THR A 159 -19.08 -16.67 -0.21
CA THR A 159 -20.08 -17.10 0.79
C THR A 159 -21.42 -16.46 0.48
#